data_AF-A0A5B0TUK3-F1
#
_entry.id   AF-A0A5B0TUK3-F1
#
_cell.length_a   1.000
_cell.length_b   1.000
_cell.length_c   1.000
_cell.angle_alpha   90.00
_cell.angle_beta   90.00
_cell.angle_gamma   90.00
#
_symmetry.space_group_name_H-M   'P 1'
#
loop_
_entity.id
_entity.type
_entity.pdbx_description
1 polymer ?
#
loop_
_entity_poly.entity_id
_entity_poly.type
_entity_poly.pdbx_seq_one_letter_code
_entity_poly.pdbx_strand_id
1 'polypeptide(L)'
;MLTHAQRCKKLHPQSHGTFPMQSERMYAALKGLGKDARLVMLPYEAHGYRARKSLLHVLWEQEQWLDKYLLNDTAEPVEVITEPVVSAGQ
;
A
#
# COMPACT_ATOMS: atom_id res chain seq x y z
N MET A 1 -3.00 -11.57 2.64
CA MET A 1 -2.25 -10.56 3.42
C MET A 1 -1.37 -9.76 2.47
N LEU A 2 -1.52 -8.42 2.47
CA LEU A 2 -0.75 -7.53 1.61
C LEU A 2 0.41 -6.94 2.42
N THR A 3 1.64 -7.32 2.09
CA THR A 3 2.82 -6.87 2.82
C THR A 3 3.60 -5.92 1.90
N HIS A 4 3.62 -4.63 2.23
CA HIS A 4 4.42 -3.65 1.50
C HIS A 4 5.83 -3.62 2.07
N ALA A 5 6.82 -3.53 1.18
CA ALA A 5 8.20 -3.35 1.59
C ALA A 5 8.88 -2.31 0.71
N GLN A 6 9.50 -1.33 1.35
CA GLN A 6 10.25 -0.30 0.65
C GLN A 6 11.67 -0.80 0.45
N ARG A 7 12.10 -0.89 -0.80
CA ARG A 7 13.49 -1.22 -1.13
C ARG A 7 14.22 0.10 -1.29
N CYS A 8 15.04 0.46 -0.31
CA CYS A 8 15.84 1.67 -0.40
C CYS A 8 16.99 1.48 -1.41
N LYS A 9 16.87 2.06 -2.62
CA LYS A 9 18.08 2.42 -3.39
C LYS A 9 18.77 3.55 -2.64
N LYS A 10 20.03 3.34 -2.30
CA LYS A 10 20.90 4.19 -1.48
C LYS A 10 21.00 5.62 -2.05
N LEU A 11 20.01 6.48 -1.78
CA LEU A 11 19.98 7.88 -2.21
C LEU A 11 20.22 8.88 -1.08
N HIS A 12 20.04 8.49 0.20
CA HIS A 12 20.34 9.35 1.36
C HIS A 12 20.78 8.52 2.59
N PRO A 13 21.66 9.06 3.48
CA PRO A 13 22.30 8.29 4.55
C PRO A 13 21.41 7.94 5.76
N GLN A 14 20.13 8.29 5.77
CA GLN A 14 19.26 8.13 6.95
C GLN A 14 18.62 6.74 7.09
N SER A 15 19.05 5.75 6.33
CA SER A 15 18.54 4.37 6.45
C SER A 15 19.71 3.40 6.34
N HIS A 16 20.50 3.31 7.41
CA HIS A 16 21.54 2.31 7.53
C HIS A 16 20.92 0.90 7.49
N GLY A 17 20.91 0.30 6.30
CA GLY A 17 21.29 -1.10 6.15
C GLY A 17 20.26 -2.19 6.47
N THR A 18 18.99 -1.90 6.72
CA THR A 18 17.97 -2.97 6.67
C THR A 18 17.53 -3.17 5.23
N PHE A 19 18.21 -4.09 4.53
CA PHE A 19 17.59 -4.74 3.39
C PHE A 19 16.18 -5.21 3.77
N PRO A 20 15.21 -5.21 2.84
CA PRO A 20 13.82 -5.63 3.09
C PRO A 20 13.67 -7.13 3.42
N MET A 21 14.72 -7.75 3.94
CA MET A 21 14.86 -9.13 4.34
C MET A 21 13.76 -9.58 5.30
N GLN A 22 13.28 -8.70 6.19
CA GLN A 22 12.17 -9.05 7.09
C GLN A 22 10.89 -9.35 6.30
N SER A 23 10.51 -8.45 5.40
CA SER A 23 9.34 -8.63 4.55
C SER A 23 9.52 -9.76 3.53
N GLU A 24 10.72 -9.92 2.97
CA GLU A 24 11.05 -11.03 2.05
C GLU A 24 10.96 -12.39 2.76
N ARG A 25 11.52 -12.51 3.98
CA ARG A 25 11.43 -13.74 4.79
C ARG A 25 10.00 -14.06 5.19
N MET A 26 9.24 -13.06 5.62
CA MET A 26 7.83 -13.23 5.96
C MET A 26 7.01 -13.69 4.74
N TYR A 27 7.22 -13.08 3.58
CA TYR A 27 6.56 -13.50 2.35
C TYR A 27 6.92 -14.94 1.96
N ALA A 28 8.21 -15.30 2.02
CA ALA A 28 8.65 -16.67 1.75
C ALA A 28 8.01 -17.69 2.71
N ALA A 29 7.91 -17.37 4.00
CA ALA A 29 7.25 -18.22 5.00
C ALA A 29 5.74 -18.38 4.69
N LEU A 30 5.04 -17.28 4.38
CA LEU A 30 3.62 -17.32 4.01
C LEU A 30 3.38 -18.17 2.74
N LYS A 31 4.25 -18.03 1.73
CA LYS A 31 4.20 -18.85 0.52
C LYS A 31 4.47 -20.32 0.82
N GLY A 32 5.43 -20.63 1.69
CA GLY A 32 5.71 -22.00 2.15
C GLY A 32 4.53 -22.63 2.91
N LEU A 33 3.72 -21.81 3.59
CA LEU A 33 2.49 -22.23 4.26
C LEU A 33 1.25 -22.27 3.34
N GLY A 34 1.42 -22.04 2.03
CA GLY A 34 0.32 -22.04 1.06
C GLY A 34 -0.68 -20.89 1.24
N LYS A 35 -0.28 -19.78 1.88
CA LYS A 35 -1.14 -18.62 2.11
C LYS A 35 -1.13 -17.67 0.90
N ASP A 36 -2.28 -17.07 0.63
CA ASP A 36 -2.42 -15.97 -0.33
C ASP A 36 -1.79 -14.69 0.22
N ALA A 37 -0.58 -14.40 -0.27
CA ALA A 37 0.19 -13.22 0.06
C ALA A 37 0.71 -12.54 -1.22
N ARG A 38 0.85 -11.22 -1.17
CA ARG A 38 1.48 -10.40 -2.21
C ARG A 38 2.50 -9.46 -1.56
N LEU A 39 3.72 -9.46 -2.10
CA LEU A 39 4.81 -8.58 -1.69
C LEU A 39 5.04 -7.53 -2.78
N VAL A 40 4.89 -6.26 -2.44
CA VAL A 40 5.11 -5.13 -3.35
C VAL A 40 6.36 -4.38 -2.91
N MET A 41 7.31 -4.25 -3.84
CA MET A 41 8.60 -3.60 -3.63
C MET A 41 8.68 -2.26 -4.34
N LEU A 42 9.00 -1.19 -3.61
CA LEU A 42 9.23 0.14 -4.18
C LEU A 42 10.72 0.49 -4.12
N PRO A 43 11.50 0.25 -5.21
CA PRO A 43 12.95 0.38 -5.19
C PRO A 43 13.48 1.81 -5.19
N TYR A 44 12.62 2.79 -5.45
CA TYR A 44 12.99 4.21 -5.52
C TYR A 44 12.43 5.02 -4.36
N GLU A 45 11.85 4.34 -3.37
CA GLU A 45 11.33 4.97 -2.16
C GLU A 45 12.24 4.69 -0.98
N ALA A 46 12.33 5.67 -0.07
CA ALA A 46 13.02 5.51 1.21
C ALA A 46 12.02 4.96 2.25
N HIS A 47 12.14 5.38 3.51
CA HIS A 47 11.22 4.97 4.58
C HIS A 47 9.78 5.49 4.43
N GLY A 48 9.57 6.49 3.58
CA GLY A 48 8.24 7.04 3.28
C GLY A 48 8.02 7.14 1.77
N TYR A 49 6.75 7.16 1.36
CA TYR A 49 6.37 7.39 -0.02
C TYR A 49 6.47 8.87 -0.35
N ARG A 50 7.42 9.25 -1.20
CA ARG A 50 7.58 10.63 -1.70
C ARG A 50 6.98 10.81 -3.09
N ALA A 51 7.14 9.83 -3.98
CA ALA A 51 6.56 9.97 -5.31
C ALA A 51 5.05 9.74 -5.27
N ARG A 52 4.27 10.64 -5.88
CA ARG A 52 2.82 10.49 -6.05
C ARG A 52 2.46 9.15 -6.70
N LYS A 53 3.27 8.68 -7.66
CA LYS A 53 3.10 7.38 -8.32
C LYS A 53 3.20 6.21 -7.34
N SER A 54 4.18 6.25 -6.44
CA SER A 54 4.38 5.23 -5.41
C SER A 54 3.22 5.17 -4.43
N LEU A 55 2.72 6.33 -4.00
CA LEU A 55 1.57 6.41 -3.10
C LEU A 55 0.31 5.86 -3.77
N LEU A 56 0.01 6.29 -4.99
CA LEU A 56 -1.16 5.81 -5.73
C LEU A 56 -1.09 4.31 -6.00
N HIS A 57 0.10 3.77 -6.27
CA HIS A 57 0.28 2.33 -6.44
C HIS A 57 -0.03 1.53 -5.16
N VAL A 58 0.43 2.03 -4.00
CA VAL A 58 0.14 1.40 -2.70
C VAL A 58 -1.35 1.45 -2.38
N LEU A 59 -2.00 2.59 -2.60
CA LEU A 59 -3.45 2.74 -2.38
C LEU A 59 -4.25 1.79 -3.27
N TRP A 60 -3.89 1.68 -4.54
CA TRP A 60 -4.54 0.76 -5.47
C TRP A 60 -4.37 -0.70 -5.02
N GLU A 61 -3.17 -1.13 -4.61
CA GLU A 61 -2.96 -2.49 -4.09
C GLU A 61 -3.81 -2.78 -2.84
N GLN A 62 -3.99 -1.79 -1.96
CA GLN A 62 -4.83 -1.90 -0.77
C GLN A 62 -6.32 -1.99 -1.13
N GLU A 63 -6.80 -1.14 -2.04
CA GLU A 63 -8.17 -1.16 -2.56
C GLU A 63 -8.50 -2.53 -3.16
N GLN A 64 -7.65 -3.04 -4.06
CA GLN A 64 -7.87 -4.35 -4.67
C GLN A 64 -7.88 -5.49 -3.63
N TRP A 65 -7.13 -5.36 -2.54
CA TRP A 65 -7.16 -6.33 -1.46
C TRP A 65 -8.48 -6.23 -0.66
N LEU A 66 -8.93 -5.01 -0.37
CA LEU A 66 -10.20 -4.76 0.33
C LEU A 66 -11.39 -5.24 -0.50
N ASP A 67 -11.42 -4.94 -1.79
CA ASP A 67 -12.44 -5.44 -2.72
C ASP A 67 -12.50 -6.96 -2.67
N LYS A 68 -11.35 -7.62 -2.88
CA LYS A 68 -11.29 -9.09 -2.96
C LYS A 68 -11.74 -9.80 -1.68
N TYR A 69 -11.47 -9.27 -0.50
CA TYR A 69 -11.62 -10.00 0.76
C TYR A 69 -12.61 -9.39 1.77
N LEU A 70 -13.02 -8.13 1.61
CA LEU A 70 -13.77 -7.39 2.62
C LEU A 70 -15.02 -6.67 2.09
N LEU A 71 -15.00 -6.15 0.86
CA LEU A 71 -16.06 -5.28 0.34
C LEU A 71 -17.06 -5.98 -0.61
N ASN A 72 -16.72 -7.15 -1.15
CA ASN A 72 -17.55 -7.86 -2.13
C ASN A 72 -18.92 -8.35 -1.61
N ASP A 73 -19.14 -8.40 -0.29
CA ASP A 73 -20.39 -8.93 0.30
C ASP A 73 -21.38 -7.84 0.76
N THR A 74 -20.99 -6.55 0.79
CA THR A 74 -21.77 -5.49 1.48
C THR A 74 -21.74 -4.13 0.76
N ALA A 75 -21.57 -4.10 -0.56
CA ALA A 75 -21.68 -2.86 -1.32
C ALA A 75 -23.15 -2.44 -1.48
N GLU A 76 -23.79 -2.06 -0.38
CA GLU A 76 -24.95 -1.17 -0.42
C GLU A 76 -24.49 0.14 -1.08
N PRO A 77 -25.21 0.67 -2.09
CA PRO A 77 -24.78 1.86 -2.80
C PRO A 77 -24.61 3.03 -1.81
N VAL A 78 -23.38 3.49 -1.65
CA VAL A 78 -23.08 4.69 -0.86
C VAL A 78 -23.67 5.86 -1.62
N GLU A 79 -24.81 6.38 -1.15
CA GLU A 79 -25.36 7.65 -1.64
C GLU A 79 -24.30 8.74 -1.41
N VAL A 80 -23.71 9.21 -2.50
CA VAL A 80 -22.77 10.31 -2.48
C VAL A 80 -23.56 11.56 -2.08
N ILE A 81 -23.45 11.94 -0.80
CA ILE A 81 -24.03 13.18 -0.29
C ILE A 81 -23.21 14.33 -0.89
N THR A 82 -23.67 14.84 -2.03
CA THR A 82 -23.13 16.05 -2.66
C THR A 82 -23.72 17.26 -1.93
N GLU A 83 -23.27 17.50 -0.71
CA GLU A 83 -23.53 18.81 -0.11
C GLU A 83 -22.75 19.86 -0.90
N PRO A 84 -23.40 20.92 -1.42
CA PRO A 84 -22.69 21.96 -2.14
C PRO A 84 -21.73 22.65 -1.16
N VAL A 85 -20.43 22.55 -1.43
CA VAL A 85 -19.43 23.36 -0.74
C VAL A 85 -19.69 24.83 -1.08
N VAL A 86 -20.45 25.51 -0.22
CA VAL A 86 -20.64 26.96 -0.30
C VAL A 86 -19.29 27.60 0.03
N SER A 87 -18.59 28.02 -1.02
CA SER A 87 -17.48 28.96 -0.90
C SER A 87 -18.06 30.30 -0.46
N ALA A 88 -18.06 30.55 0.85
CA ALA A 88 -18.25 31.89 1.39
C ALA A 88 -17.02 32.71 0.98
N GLY A 89 -17.18 33.55 -0.03
CA GLY A 89 -16.19 34.58 -0.37
C GLY A 89 -16.08 35.58 0.77
N GLN A 90 -14.85 35.76 1.25
CA GLN A 90 -14.33 36.98 1.85
C GLN A 90 -12.89 37.16 1.38
#